data_AF-A0A061AC36-F1
#
_entry.id   AF-A0A061AC36-F1
#
_cell.length_a   1.000
_cell.length_b   1.000
_cell.length_c   1.000
_cell.angle_alpha   90.00
_cell.angle_beta   90.00
_cell.angle_gamma   90.00
#
_symmetry.space_group_name_H-M   'P 1'
#
loop_
_entity.id
_entity.type
_entity.pdbx_description
1 polymer ?
#
loop_
_entity_poly.entity_id
_entity_poly.type
_entity_poly.pdbx_seq_one_letter_code
_entity_poly.pdbx_strand_id
1 'polypeptide(L)'
;MWTFGLIETSSAEVMLSLCFVGKCPSPLKNRDFVTMRSWLPLGNDYLIINYSVKHPQYPPKKDYVRAVSLLTGYLIQSNGENSSTLYYLTQVDPKGKTFF
;
A
#
# COMPACT_ATOMS: atom_id res chain seq x y z
N MET A 1 2.37 -5.67 -12.82
CA MET A 1 2.16 -4.21 -12.68
C MET A 1 1.07 -4.01 -11.64
N TRP A 2 1.34 -3.20 -10.61
CA TRP A 2 0.35 -2.86 -9.58
C TRP A 2 -0.61 -1.82 -10.14
N THR A 3 -1.90 -1.97 -9.89
CA THR A 3 -2.90 -0.96 -10.27
C THR A 3 -3.32 -0.20 -9.03
N PHE A 4 -3.05 1.10 -9.01
CA PHE A 4 -3.45 2.00 -7.94
C PHE A 4 -4.66 2.81 -8.39
N GLY A 5 -5.69 2.87 -7.57
CA GLY A 5 -6.83 3.77 -7.73
C GLY A 5 -7.00 4.62 -6.47
N LEU A 6 -7.09 5.94 -6.63
CA LEU A 6 -7.53 6.83 -5.55
C LEU A 6 -9.02 6.58 -5.32
N ILE A 7 -9.42 6.33 -4.08
CA ILE A 7 -10.83 6.16 -3.71
C ILE A 7 -11.38 7.50 -3.22
N GLU A 8 -10.77 8.03 -2.17
CA GLU A 8 -11.21 9.24 -1.48
C GLU A 8 -10.02 9.92 -0.83
N THR A 9 -10.19 11.20 -0.53
CA THR A 9 -9.20 12.04 0.13
C THR A 9 -9.87 12.66 1.34
N SER A 10 -9.34 12.43 2.54
CA SER A 10 -9.85 13.07 3.76
C SER A 10 -9.13 14.39 4.05
N SER A 11 -7.85 14.50 3.69
CA SER A 11 -7.07 15.74 3.66
C SER A 11 -5.99 15.66 2.57
N ALA A 12 -5.30 16.77 2.29
CA ALA A 12 -4.17 16.76 1.35
C ALA A 12 -3.07 15.75 1.74
N GLU A 13 -2.98 15.40 3.02
CA GLU A 13 -1.97 14.51 3.58
C GLU A 13 -2.46 13.07 3.71
N VAL A 14 -3.78 12.84 3.80
CA VAL A 14 -4.37 11.52 4.05
C VAL A 14 -5.32 11.12 2.94
N MET A 15 -4.99 10.02 2.27
CA MET A 15 -5.73 9.49 1.12
C MET A 15 -6.07 8.02 1.32
N LEU A 16 -7.29 7.64 0.97
CA LEU A 16 -7.67 6.25 0.80
C LEU A 16 -7.37 5.80 -0.62
N SER A 17 -6.67 4.67 -0.74
CA SER A 17 -6.27 4.10 -2.01
C SER A 17 -6.63 2.62 -2.07
N LEU A 18 -7.06 2.20 -3.26
CA LEU A 18 -7.20 0.81 -3.63
C LEU A 18 -5.95 0.40 -4.39
N CYS A 19 -5.30 -0.68 -3.95
CA CYS A 19 -4.12 -1.20 -4.61
C CYS A 19 -4.34 -2.67 -4.98
N PHE A 20 -4.25 -2.96 -6.27
CA PHE A 20 -4.29 -4.34 -6.78
C PHE A 20 -2.88 -4.83 -7.04
N VAL A 21 -2.57 -5.99 -6.47
CA VAL A 21 -1.35 -6.71 -6.80
C VAL A 21 -1.58 -7.45 -8.11
N GLY A 22 -0.89 -7.01 -9.16
CA GLY A 22 -0.93 -7.70 -10.45
C GLY A 22 -0.45 -9.15 -10.32
N LYS A 23 -1.11 -10.05 -11.07
CA LYS A 23 -0.86 -11.49 -11.27
C LYS A 23 0.16 -12.13 -10.32
N CYS A 24 -0.35 -12.82 -9.31
CA CYS A 24 0.46 -13.80 -8.59
C CYS A 24 0.76 -15.01 -9.51
N PRO A 25 1.93 -15.65 -9.37
CA PRO A 25 2.23 -16.87 -10.10
C PRO A 25 1.24 -17.96 -9.73
N SER A 26 0.75 -18.70 -10.73
CA SER A 26 -0.09 -19.88 -10.52
C SER A 26 0.61 -20.86 -9.58
N PRO A 27 -0.08 -21.49 -8.61
CA PRO A 27 -1.54 -21.55 -8.40
C PRO A 27 -2.10 -20.46 -7.48
N LEU A 28 -1.33 -19.42 -7.17
CA LEU A 28 -1.74 -18.44 -6.16
C LEU A 28 -2.78 -17.46 -6.73
N LYS A 29 -3.89 -17.28 -6.00
CA LYS A 29 -4.88 -16.23 -6.29
C LYS A 29 -4.27 -14.83 -6.18
N ASN A 30 -4.76 -13.87 -6.95
CA ASN A 30 -4.31 -12.48 -6.87
C ASN A 30 -4.70 -11.84 -5.53
N ARG A 31 -3.97 -10.81 -5.11
CA ARG A 31 -4.24 -10.08 -3.87
C ARG A 31 -4.69 -8.66 -4.16
N ASP A 32 -5.60 -8.16 -3.34
CA ASP A 32 -5.96 -6.75 -3.29
C ASP A 32 -5.73 -6.18 -1.89
N PHE A 33 -5.55 -4.86 -1.83
CA PHE A 33 -5.42 -4.09 -0.61
C PHE A 33 -6.31 -2.85 -0.69
N VAL A 34 -6.93 -2.51 0.43
CA VAL A 34 -7.54 -1.20 0.66
C VAL A 34 -6.69 -0.52 1.73
N THR A 35 -5.95 0.52 1.36
CA THR A 35 -5.00 1.17 2.26
C THR A 35 -5.27 2.65 2.42
N MET A 36 -5.24 3.11 3.66
CA MET A 36 -5.10 4.54 3.93
C MET A 36 -3.62 4.88 3.93
N ARG A 37 -3.26 5.96 3.27
CA ARG A 37 -1.89 6.47 3.17
C ARG A 37 -1.85 7.86 3.77
N SER A 38 -0.86 8.14 4.61
CA SER A 38 -0.51 9.48 5.03
C SER A 38 0.85 9.91 4.49
N TRP A 39 1.00 11.21 4.30
CA TRP A 39 2.26 11.87 3.94
C TRP A 39 2.63 12.82 5.07
N LEU A 40 3.84 12.67 5.59
CA LEU A 40 4.38 13.51 6.65
C LEU A 40 5.67 14.18 6.11
N PRO A 41 5.66 15.49 5.84
CA PRO A 41 6.88 16.22 5.55
C PRO A 41 7.75 16.32 6.81
N LEU A 42 9.05 16.04 6.67
CA LEU A 42 10.05 16.06 7.73
C LEU A 42 11.19 17.01 7.34
N GLY A 43 10.84 18.27 7.03
CA GLY A 43 11.77 19.25 6.49
C GLY A 43 12.06 18.97 5.01
N ASN A 44 13.29 18.56 4.69
CA ASN A 44 13.69 18.16 3.32
C ASN A 44 13.35 16.70 3.00
N ASP A 45 12.92 15.95 4.01
CA ASP A 45 12.60 14.53 3.92
C ASP A 45 11.07 14.32 3.88
N TYR A 46 10.64 13.15 3.43
CA TYR A 46 9.24 12.75 3.45
C TYR A 46 9.08 11.35 4.03
N LEU A 47 8.11 11.19 4.92
CA LEU A 47 7.67 9.89 5.40
C LEU A 47 6.26 9.61 4.87
N ILE A 48 6.14 8.55 4.08
CA ILE A 48 4.88 8.08 3.50
C ILE A 48 4.56 6.77 4.18
N ILE A 49 3.46 6.69 4.91
CA ILE A 49 3.04 5.44 5.57
C ILE A 49 1.68 5.05 5.07
N ASN A 50 1.46 3.76 4.86
CA ASN A 50 0.17 3.19 4.58
C ASN A 50 -0.07 1.91 5.37
N TYR A 51 -1.33 1.72 5.76
CA TYR A 51 -1.81 0.51 6.40
C TYR A 51 -3.19 0.16 5.84
N SER A 52 -3.58 -1.10 6.00
CA SER A 52 -4.87 -1.58 5.49
C SER A 52 -6.03 -1.15 6.36
N VAL A 53 -7.10 -0.65 5.73
CA VAL A 53 -8.36 -0.29 6.38
C VAL A 53 -9.52 -1.08 5.79
N LYS A 54 -10.61 -1.17 6.54
CA LYS A 54 -11.88 -1.71 6.04
C LYS A 54 -12.74 -0.55 5.54
N HIS A 55 -13.07 -0.53 4.26
CA HIS A 55 -13.96 0.46 3.68
C HIS A 55 -15.27 -0.17 3.23
N PRO A 56 -16.46 0.33 3.67
CA PRO A 56 -17.76 -0.28 3.36
C PRO A 56 -18.03 -0.44 1.86
N GLN A 57 -17.60 0.51 1.02
CA GLN A 57 -17.79 0.45 -0.43
C GLN A 57 -16.79 -0.48 -1.15
N TYR A 58 -15.75 -0.97 -0.47
CA TYR A 58 -14.72 -1.85 -1.04
C TYR A 58 -14.54 -3.14 -0.21
N PRO A 59 -15.59 -3.96 -0.09
CA PRO A 59 -15.50 -5.25 0.60
C PRO A 59 -14.55 -6.22 -0.15
N PRO A 60 -14.10 -7.32 0.49
CA PRO A 60 -13.33 -8.37 -0.17
C PRO A 60 -14.05 -8.93 -1.41
N LYS A 61 -13.33 -9.10 -2.52
CA LYS A 61 -13.85 -9.65 -3.78
C LYS A 61 -13.53 -11.14 -3.90
N LYS A 62 -14.41 -11.94 -4.50
CA LYS A 62 -14.27 -13.41 -4.61
C LYS A 62 -12.99 -13.86 -5.36
N ASP A 63 -12.58 -13.09 -6.36
CA ASP A 63 -11.44 -13.43 -7.24
C ASP A 63 -10.08 -13.04 -6.65
N TYR A 64 -10.09 -12.33 -5.52
CA TYR A 64 -8.90 -11.83 -4.85
C TYR A 64 -8.85 -12.31 -3.40
N VAL A 65 -7.65 -12.49 -2.89
CA VAL A 65 -7.42 -12.60 -1.45
C VAL A 65 -7.15 -11.19 -0.92
N ARG A 66 -8.01 -10.69 -0.03
CA ARG A 66 -7.76 -9.42 0.68
C ARG A 66 -6.58 -9.60 1.62
N ALA A 67 -5.42 -9.13 1.20
CA ALA A 67 -4.23 -9.11 2.02
C ALA A 67 -4.25 -7.91 2.98
N VAL A 68 -3.41 -7.94 4.01
CA VAL A 68 -3.34 -6.91 5.04
C VAL A 68 -1.92 -6.39 5.13
N SER A 69 -1.71 -5.15 4.69
CA SER A 69 -0.52 -4.37 5.03
C SER A 69 -0.69 -3.81 6.44
N LEU A 70 0.16 -4.27 7.36
CA LEU A 70 0.17 -3.84 8.76
C LEU A 70 0.87 -2.48 8.88
N LEU A 71 2.05 -2.39 8.26
CA LEU A 71 2.83 -1.17 8.15
C LEU A 71 3.65 -1.27 6.87
N THR A 72 3.37 -0.39 5.91
CA THR A 72 4.20 -0.26 4.72
C THR A 72 4.45 1.21 4.48
N GLY A 73 5.64 1.58 4.03
CA GLY A 73 5.94 2.97 3.81
C GLY A 73 7.26 3.23 3.15
N TYR A 74 7.46 4.49 2.82
CA TYR A 74 8.66 5.04 2.24
C TYR A 74 9.19 6.14 3.15
N LEU A 75 10.48 6.07 3.48
CA LEU A 75 11.21 7.23 3.98
C LEU A 75 12.09 7.71 2.83
N ILE A 76 11.82 8.93 2.37
CA ILE A 76 12.56 9.61 1.32
C ILE A 76 13.45 10.63 2.01
N GLN A 77 14.75 10.37 2.04
CA GLN A 77 15.72 11.27 2.65
C GLN A 77 16.47 12.05 1.58
N SER A 78 16.50 13.37 1.70
CA SER A 78 17.30 14.21 0.82
C SER A 78 18.79 14.06 1.17
N ASN A 79 19.60 13.81 0.15
CA ASN A 79 21.07 13.82 0.29
C ASN A 79 21.66 15.11 -0.32
N GLY A 80 20.86 16.16 -0.49
CA GLY A 80 21.21 17.40 -1.20
C GLY A 80 20.32 17.67 -2.42
N GLU A 81 20.74 18.60 -3.29
CA GLU A 81 19.90 19.16 -4.36
C GLU A 81 19.44 18.15 -5.42
N ASN A 82 20.26 17.12 -5.70
CA ASN A 82 20.04 16.23 -6.86
C ASN A 82 20.02 14.74 -6.52
N SER A 83 19.92 14.37 -5.23
CA SER A 83 19.87 12.95 -4.85
C SER A 83 19.10 12.71 -3.56
N SER A 84 18.55 11.50 -3.44
CA SER A 84 17.79 11.06 -2.28
C SER A 84 18.01 9.58 -2.01
N THR A 85 17.93 9.18 -0.74
CA THR A 85 17.86 7.77 -0.34
C THR A 85 16.40 7.39 -0.11
N LEU A 86 15.95 6.30 -0.75
CA LEU A 86 14.61 5.74 -0.56
C LEU A 86 14.68 4.48 0.30
N TYR A 87 14.18 4.55 1.52
CA TYR A 87 13.94 3.38 2.34
C TYR A 87 12.52 2.90 2.11
N TYR A 88 12.37 1.62 1.78
CA TYR A 88 11.07 0.97 1.70
C TYR A 88 10.97 -0.07 2.82
N LEU A 89 10.03 0.15 3.73
CA LEU A 89 9.72 -0.78 4.81
C LEU A 89 8.34 -1.37 4.56
N THR A 90 8.21 -2.69 4.69
CA THR A 90 6.93 -3.35 4.48
C THR A 90 6.76 -4.54 5.41
N GLN A 91 5.64 -4.54 6.12
CA GLN A 91 5.15 -5.63 6.94
C GLN A 91 3.74 -5.96 6.49
N VAL A 92 3.61 -7.11 5.83
CA VAL A 92 2.38 -7.53 5.15
C VAL A 92 2.04 -8.95 5.54
N ASP A 93 0.78 -9.18 5.89
CA ASP A 93 0.17 -10.50 5.90
C ASP A 93 -0.53 -10.72 4.56
N PRO A 94 0.04 -11.53 3.65
CA PRO A 94 -0.55 -11.80 2.33
C PRO A 94 -1.85 -12.62 2.40
N LYS A 95 -2.16 -13.19 3.57
CA LYS A 95 -3.27 -14.11 3.82
C LYS A 95 -3.28 -15.30 2.84
N GLY A 96 -4.34 -16.10 2.94
CA GLY A 96 -4.54 -17.28 2.12
C GLY A 96 -3.74 -18.49 2.62
N LYS A 97 -3.91 -19.61 1.91
CA LYS A 97 -3.20 -20.85 2.17
C LYS A 97 -2.35 -21.19 0.95
N THR A 98 -1.15 -21.73 1.18
CA THR A 98 -0.20 -22.13 0.12
C THR A 98 -0.35 -23.60 -0.28
N PHE A 99 -1.42 -24.28 0.14
CA PHE A 99 -1.58 -25.71 -0.17
C PHE A 99 -1.88 -25.90 -1.66
N PHE A 100 -0.92 -26.56 -2.34
CA PHE A 100 -1.10 -27.29 -3.58
C PHE A 100 -2.00 -28.51 -3.33
#